data_AF-A0A0N9BE31-F1
#
_entry.id   AF-A0A0N9BE31-F1
#
_cell.length_a   1.000
_cell.length_b   1.000
_cell.length_c   1.000
_cell.angle_alpha   90.00
_cell.angle_beta   90.00
_cell.angle_gamma   90.00
#
_symmetry.space_group_name_H-M   'P 1'
#
loop_
_entity.id
_entity.type
_entity.pdbx_description
1 polymer ?
#
loop_
_entity_poly.entity_id
_entity_poly.type
_entity_poly.pdbx_seq_one_letter_code
_entity_poly.pdbx_strand_id
1 'polypeptide(L)'
;PQNNSTSINNRTKSIPRPENSDKHHEAKEKVRTNLKPESPPCDCKVDQALDAGPYYTHLGVAQTIQELRAGFEARTGYQGKAIRIEKARYCSKEGKTKLGCPIAKYVIRRSGEEEKLLVVTKHRKGHTCPNSWIVVSIVAWEGVRGDLADYSYDNLRHKLANFGKDTQRQCGTNKPHTCVCQGTDNQRAGASFSFGCSWSLFYNMCKYAKSPDVNKFKLNQKATAADEKKLEDNLQIMATELAPLYQAVAPDSYNNQVAFSDEAQDCRIGRGPGRPFSGVTSVVDFCAHAHKDVHNMNAGCTVVVTLTKPENRMIGVKPHDEQLHVLSYYAPESTDEFGSQDAQLEKIRNGSLEVL
;
A
#
# COMPACT_ATOMS: atom_id res chain seq x y z
N PRO A 1 44.12 -27.18 -62.41
CA PRO A 1 43.55 -28.13 -61.41
C PRO A 1 42.60 -27.38 -60.47
N GLN A 2 41.30 -27.53 -60.74
CA GLN A 2 40.20 -26.96 -59.96
C GLN A 2 40.26 -27.45 -58.51
N ASN A 3 40.02 -26.58 -57.54
CA ASN A 3 39.55 -27.01 -56.23
C ASN A 3 38.49 -26.04 -55.70
N ASN A 4 37.29 -26.58 -55.59
CA ASN A 4 36.09 -25.99 -55.01
C ASN A 4 36.31 -25.64 -53.54
N SER A 5 35.99 -24.41 -53.14
CA SER A 5 35.72 -24.06 -51.75
C SER A 5 34.27 -23.60 -51.65
N THR A 6 33.40 -24.49 -51.20
CA THR A 6 31.98 -24.27 -50.90
C THR A 6 31.85 -23.37 -49.67
N SER A 7 31.30 -22.16 -49.83
CA SER A 7 30.98 -21.27 -48.71
C SER A 7 29.72 -21.77 -47.98
N ILE A 8 29.86 -22.19 -46.72
CA ILE A 8 28.73 -22.49 -45.84
C ILE A 8 28.14 -21.16 -45.35
N ASN A 9 27.05 -20.73 -45.97
CA ASN A 9 26.21 -19.64 -45.48
C ASN A 9 25.43 -20.12 -44.25
N ASN A 10 25.95 -19.85 -43.05
CA ASN A 10 25.19 -19.96 -41.81
C ASN A 10 24.17 -18.81 -41.73
N ARG A 11 23.01 -19.00 -42.34
CA ARG A 11 21.79 -18.25 -41.98
C ARG A 11 21.30 -18.78 -40.63
N THR A 12 21.77 -18.18 -39.54
CA THR A 12 21.09 -18.28 -38.24
C THR A 12 19.72 -17.63 -38.38
N LYS A 13 18.70 -18.45 -38.59
CA LYS A 13 17.29 -18.03 -38.44
C LYS A 13 17.13 -17.54 -37.01
N SER A 14 16.88 -16.25 -36.82
CA SER A 14 16.44 -15.69 -35.55
C SER A 14 15.15 -16.40 -35.13
N ILE A 15 15.23 -17.20 -34.07
CA ILE A 15 14.06 -17.80 -33.44
C ILE A 15 13.20 -16.65 -32.91
N PRO A 16 11.90 -16.57 -33.23
CA PRO A 16 11.03 -15.53 -32.71
C PRO A 16 11.03 -15.57 -31.18
N ARG A 17 11.27 -14.43 -30.54
CA ARG A 17 11.12 -14.30 -29.09
C ARG A 17 9.66 -14.58 -28.72
N PRO A 18 9.38 -15.33 -27.64
CA PRO A 18 8.00 -15.50 -27.18
C PRO A 18 7.40 -14.12 -26.86
N GLU A 19 6.17 -13.84 -27.31
CA GLU A 19 5.46 -12.57 -27.04
C GLU A 19 5.43 -12.19 -25.54
N ASN A 20 5.50 -13.19 -24.66
CA ASN A 20 5.54 -13.00 -23.21
C ASN A 20 6.88 -12.37 -22.72
N SER A 21 7.98 -12.63 -23.42
CA SER A 21 9.29 -12.07 -23.09
C SER A 21 9.40 -10.58 -23.42
N ASP A 22 8.75 -10.14 -24.50
CA ASP A 22 8.76 -8.74 -24.93
C ASP A 22 7.85 -7.88 -24.03
N LYS A 23 6.67 -8.40 -23.62
CA LYS A 23 5.80 -7.72 -22.64
C LYS A 23 6.46 -7.56 -21.26
N HIS A 24 7.17 -8.60 -20.79
CA HIS A 24 7.90 -8.54 -19.54
C HIS A 24 9.06 -7.54 -19.59
N HIS A 25 9.78 -7.49 -20.72
CA HIS A 25 10.84 -6.50 -20.94
C HIS A 25 10.29 -5.07 -20.96
N GLU A 26 9.20 -4.83 -21.68
CA GLU A 26 8.56 -3.50 -21.75
C GLU A 26 8.06 -3.03 -20.39
N ALA A 27 7.40 -3.90 -19.62
CA ALA A 27 6.95 -3.59 -18.25
C ALA A 27 8.14 -3.24 -17.34
N LYS A 28 9.25 -3.97 -17.46
CA LYS A 28 10.47 -3.74 -16.69
C LYS A 28 11.13 -2.40 -17.04
N GLU A 29 11.18 -2.01 -18.32
CA GLU A 29 11.69 -0.69 -18.72
C GLU A 29 10.80 0.47 -18.23
N LYS A 30 9.47 0.29 -18.22
CA LYS A 30 8.54 1.26 -17.62
C LYS A 30 8.83 1.49 -16.13
N VAL A 31 9.09 0.41 -15.38
CA VAL A 31 9.48 0.52 -13.96
C VAL A 31 10.88 1.13 -13.81
N ARG A 32 11.84 0.79 -14.69
CA ARG A 32 13.23 1.30 -14.62
C ARG A 32 13.29 2.82 -14.71
N THR A 33 12.55 3.40 -15.65
CA THR A 33 12.52 4.86 -15.82
C THR A 33 11.78 5.56 -14.68
N ASN A 34 10.97 4.82 -13.90
CA ASN A 34 10.16 5.29 -12.78
C ASN A 34 9.43 6.61 -13.12
N LEU A 35 9.00 6.76 -14.36
CA LEU A 35 8.24 7.92 -14.79
C LEU A 35 6.84 7.87 -14.19
N LYS A 36 6.23 9.04 -14.01
CA LYS A 36 4.80 9.08 -13.66
C LYS A 36 4.06 8.33 -14.76
N PRO A 37 3.22 7.34 -14.42
CA PRO A 37 2.50 6.59 -15.45
C PRO A 37 1.63 7.58 -16.21
N GLU A 38 1.74 7.61 -17.53
CA GLU A 38 0.70 8.24 -18.33
C GLU A 38 -0.60 7.48 -18.07
N SER A 39 -1.68 8.23 -17.80
CA SER A 39 -3.02 7.68 -17.69
C SER A 39 -3.28 6.77 -18.88
N PRO A 40 -3.68 5.50 -18.69
CA PRO A 40 -3.96 4.63 -19.81
C PRO A 40 -4.94 5.30 -20.78
N PRO A 41 -4.72 5.17 -22.10
CA PRO A 41 -5.53 5.84 -23.10
C PRO A 41 -6.99 5.47 -22.90
N CYS A 42 -7.87 6.44 -23.13
CA CYS A 42 -9.30 6.31 -22.90
C CYS A 42 -10.06 7.05 -23.98
N ASP A 43 -10.90 6.33 -24.71
CA ASP A 43 -11.71 6.88 -25.82
C ASP A 43 -13.06 7.45 -25.35
N CYS A 44 -13.36 7.40 -24.06
CA CYS A 44 -14.57 8.04 -23.52
C CYS A 44 -14.47 9.56 -23.70
N LYS A 45 -15.48 10.14 -24.37
CA LYS A 45 -15.65 11.58 -24.48
C LYS A 45 -16.26 12.10 -23.18
N VAL A 46 -15.40 12.40 -22.21
CA VAL A 46 -15.79 12.88 -20.87
C VAL A 46 -15.31 14.31 -20.69
N ASP A 47 -16.16 15.15 -20.11
CA ASP A 47 -15.73 16.45 -19.60
C ASP A 47 -14.72 16.22 -18.46
N GLN A 48 -13.49 16.69 -18.63
CA GLN A 48 -12.41 16.52 -17.65
C GLN A 48 -12.79 17.05 -16.25
N ALA A 49 -13.75 17.97 -16.15
CA ALA A 49 -14.27 18.43 -14.86
C ALA A 49 -15.03 17.33 -14.07
N LEU A 50 -15.55 16.30 -14.75
CA LEU A 50 -16.31 15.20 -14.15
C LEU A 50 -15.41 14.07 -13.63
N ASP A 51 -14.31 13.73 -14.31
CA ASP A 51 -13.34 12.71 -13.87
C ASP A 51 -12.37 13.28 -12.82
N ALA A 52 -12.91 13.60 -11.65
CA ALA A 52 -12.14 14.18 -10.56
C ALA A 52 -11.32 13.14 -9.78
N GLY A 53 -10.14 13.56 -9.32
CA GLY A 53 -9.25 12.78 -8.46
C GLY A 53 -8.18 12.00 -9.24
N PRO A 54 -7.31 11.26 -8.53
CA PRO A 54 -6.23 10.52 -9.18
C PRO A 54 -6.79 9.36 -10.03
N TYR A 55 -6.04 9.03 -11.09
CA TYR A 55 -6.29 7.88 -11.95
C TYR A 55 -5.03 7.01 -12.03
N TYR A 56 -5.19 5.75 -11.66
CA TYR A 56 -4.19 4.70 -11.70
C TYR A 56 -4.91 3.35 -11.78
N THR A 57 -4.21 2.31 -12.19
CA THR A 57 -4.83 1.01 -12.49
C THR A 57 -4.23 -0.17 -11.75
N HIS A 58 -3.05 -0.01 -11.15
CA HIS A 58 -2.24 -1.11 -10.60
C HIS A 58 -2.81 -1.77 -9.33
N LEU A 59 -3.82 -1.19 -8.68
CA LEU A 59 -4.56 -1.84 -7.58
C LEU A 59 -5.75 -2.69 -8.07
N GLY A 60 -6.16 -2.49 -9.33
CA GLY A 60 -7.31 -3.14 -9.95
C GLY A 60 -8.25 -2.13 -10.61
N VAL A 61 -8.79 -2.54 -11.75
CA VAL A 61 -9.77 -1.79 -12.53
C VAL A 61 -10.80 -2.73 -13.14
N ALA A 62 -11.96 -2.19 -13.48
CA ALA A 62 -13.00 -2.92 -14.20
C ALA A 62 -13.97 -1.97 -14.92
N GLN A 63 -14.74 -2.48 -15.88
CA GLN A 63 -15.82 -1.72 -16.50
C GLN A 63 -17.03 -1.62 -15.55
N THR A 64 -17.30 -2.69 -14.81
CA THR A 64 -18.42 -2.80 -13.87
C THR A 64 -17.98 -3.26 -12.48
N ILE A 65 -18.80 -3.03 -11.45
CA ILE A 65 -18.54 -3.54 -10.09
C ILE A 65 -18.58 -5.06 -10.05
N GLN A 66 -19.46 -5.68 -10.84
CA GLN A 66 -19.60 -7.13 -10.94
C GLN A 66 -18.33 -7.78 -11.49
N GLU A 67 -17.74 -7.21 -12.55
CA GLU A 67 -16.44 -7.64 -13.05
C GLU A 67 -15.33 -7.44 -12.01
N LEU A 68 -15.34 -6.31 -11.31
CA LEU A 68 -14.35 -6.06 -10.26
C LEU A 68 -14.42 -7.12 -9.17
N ARG A 69 -15.64 -7.45 -8.70
CA ARG A 69 -15.89 -8.52 -7.74
C ARG A 69 -15.39 -9.86 -8.26
N ALA A 70 -15.78 -10.26 -9.47
CA ALA A 70 -15.34 -11.52 -10.07
C ALA A 70 -13.80 -11.60 -10.17
N GLY A 71 -13.13 -10.49 -10.49
CA GLY A 71 -11.67 -10.40 -10.50
C GLY A 71 -11.04 -10.63 -9.13
N PHE A 72 -11.60 -10.03 -8.06
CA PHE A 72 -11.16 -10.28 -6.69
C PHE A 72 -11.45 -11.71 -6.22
N GLU A 73 -12.62 -12.25 -6.55
CA GLU A 73 -12.98 -13.63 -6.22
C GLU A 73 -12.01 -14.62 -6.88
N ALA A 74 -11.71 -14.43 -8.16
CA ALA A 74 -10.79 -15.29 -8.91
C ALA A 74 -9.36 -15.26 -8.37
N ARG A 75 -8.83 -14.09 -7.99
CA ARG A 75 -7.43 -13.96 -7.55
C ARG A 75 -7.19 -14.25 -6.07
N THR A 76 -8.22 -14.12 -5.23
CA THR A 76 -8.09 -14.34 -3.77
C THR A 76 -8.70 -15.66 -3.31
N GLY A 77 -9.61 -16.25 -4.09
CA GLY A 77 -10.37 -17.44 -3.70
C GLY A 77 -11.51 -17.16 -2.71
N TYR A 78 -11.62 -15.94 -2.16
CA TYR A 78 -12.77 -15.53 -1.37
C TYR A 78 -14.01 -15.36 -2.25
N GLN A 79 -15.20 -15.59 -1.71
CA GLN A 79 -16.47 -15.48 -2.44
C GLN A 79 -17.56 -14.85 -1.58
N GLY A 80 -18.57 -14.27 -2.23
CA GLY A 80 -19.77 -13.77 -1.55
C GLY A 80 -19.44 -12.72 -0.48
N LYS A 81 -19.97 -12.92 0.73
CA LYS A 81 -19.83 -12.00 1.87
C LYS A 81 -18.39 -11.90 2.41
N ALA A 82 -17.49 -12.79 2.01
CA ALA A 82 -16.08 -12.68 2.36
C ALA A 82 -15.41 -11.46 1.72
N ILE A 83 -15.96 -10.95 0.62
CA ILE A 83 -15.50 -9.71 -0.01
C ILE A 83 -16.60 -8.66 0.16
N ARG A 84 -16.23 -7.48 0.65
CA ARG A 84 -17.07 -6.29 0.71
C ARG A 84 -16.51 -5.24 -0.24
N ILE A 85 -17.32 -4.73 -1.16
CA ILE A 85 -16.95 -3.60 -2.01
C ILE A 85 -17.68 -2.33 -1.52
N GLU A 86 -16.93 -1.28 -1.22
CA GLU A 86 -17.48 0.03 -0.87
C GLU A 86 -17.21 1.03 -1.97
N LYS A 87 -18.28 1.63 -2.49
CA LYS A 87 -18.19 2.71 -3.47
C LYS A 87 -17.90 4.01 -2.75
N ALA A 88 -16.86 4.71 -3.19
CA ALA A 88 -16.48 6.00 -2.67
C ALA A 88 -16.44 7.03 -3.81
N ARG A 89 -16.91 8.24 -3.51
CA ARG A 89 -16.77 9.40 -4.40
C ARG A 89 -15.57 10.24 -3.99
N TYR A 90 -14.85 10.76 -4.99
CA TYR A 90 -13.84 11.79 -4.76
C TYR A 90 -14.53 13.13 -4.49
N CYS A 91 -14.02 13.86 -3.50
CA CYS A 91 -14.49 15.18 -3.08
C CYS A 91 -13.45 16.24 -3.47
N SER A 92 -13.89 17.42 -3.91
CA SER A 92 -12.99 18.52 -4.26
C SER A 92 -12.37 19.21 -3.05
N LYS A 93 -12.93 18.99 -1.85
CA LYS A 93 -12.49 19.58 -0.59
C LYS A 93 -11.98 18.50 0.35
N GLU A 94 -10.84 18.79 0.96
CA GLU A 94 -10.23 17.98 2.01
C GLU A 94 -11.06 18.07 3.31
N GLY A 95 -11.34 16.92 3.92
CA GLY A 95 -11.83 16.85 5.30
C GLY A 95 -10.69 17.09 6.29
N LYS A 96 -10.73 18.20 7.02
CA LYS A 96 -9.76 18.59 8.06
C LYS A 96 -10.39 19.51 9.10
N THR A 97 -9.78 19.59 10.29
CA THR A 97 -10.17 20.56 11.32
C THR A 97 -9.90 22.00 10.87
N LYS A 98 -10.39 22.98 11.64
CA LYS A 98 -10.03 24.40 11.47
C LYS A 98 -8.52 24.65 11.52
N LEU A 99 -7.79 23.85 12.30
CA LEU A 99 -6.32 23.92 12.44
C LEU A 99 -5.59 23.15 11.33
N GLY A 100 -6.31 22.48 10.43
CA GLY A 100 -5.74 21.69 9.34
C GLY A 100 -5.24 20.30 9.75
N CYS A 101 -5.77 19.75 10.83
CA CYS A 101 -5.45 18.39 11.30
C CYS A 101 -6.45 17.36 10.73
N PRO A 102 -6.07 16.07 10.63
CA PRO A 102 -6.95 15.02 10.11
C PRO A 102 -8.24 14.87 10.91
N ILE A 103 -9.34 14.58 10.21
CA ILE A 103 -10.61 14.18 10.81
C ILE A 103 -11.25 13.06 10.00
N ALA A 104 -11.94 12.15 10.66
CA ALA A 104 -12.87 11.24 10.00
C ALA A 104 -14.28 11.87 10.02
N LYS A 105 -15.05 11.60 8.96
CA LYS A 105 -16.50 11.88 8.91
C LYS A 105 -17.34 10.61 8.80
N TYR A 106 -16.70 9.56 8.28
CA TYR A 106 -17.28 8.24 8.11
C TYR A 106 -16.24 7.21 8.51
N VAL A 107 -16.66 6.11 9.12
CA VAL A 107 -15.78 5.00 9.48
C VAL A 107 -16.33 3.72 8.89
N ILE A 108 -15.58 3.08 7.99
CA ILE A 108 -15.91 1.73 7.51
C ILE A 108 -15.34 0.75 8.54
N ARG A 109 -16.22 0.00 9.21
CA ARG A 109 -15.83 -1.04 10.16
C ARG A 109 -16.07 -2.42 9.56
N ARG A 110 -15.23 -3.39 9.94
CA ARG A 110 -15.44 -4.79 9.58
C ARG A 110 -16.84 -5.21 10.01
N SER A 111 -17.65 -5.69 9.06
CA SER A 111 -19.06 -6.03 9.34
C SER A 111 -19.22 -7.30 10.17
N GLY A 112 -18.23 -8.20 10.10
CA GLY A 112 -18.19 -9.43 10.90
C GLY A 112 -17.02 -10.32 10.51
N GLU A 113 -16.92 -11.49 11.14
CA GLU A 113 -15.85 -12.46 10.88
C GLU A 113 -15.88 -13.05 9.46
N GLU A 114 -17.07 -13.15 8.86
CA GLU A 114 -17.24 -13.62 7.48
C GLU A 114 -16.53 -12.69 6.49
N GLU A 115 -16.56 -11.37 6.71
CA GLU A 115 -15.86 -10.39 5.88
C GLU A 115 -14.34 -10.55 6.06
N LYS A 116 -13.63 -10.94 4.99
CA LYS A 116 -12.17 -11.13 4.97
C LYS A 116 -11.44 -10.00 4.24
N LEU A 117 -12.08 -9.42 3.24
CA LEU A 117 -11.51 -8.40 2.38
C LEU A 117 -12.49 -7.25 2.16
N LEU A 118 -12.05 -6.03 2.43
CA LEU A 118 -12.73 -4.79 2.04
C LEU A 118 -12.00 -4.17 0.85
N VAL A 119 -12.75 -3.82 -0.19
CA VAL A 119 -12.25 -3.12 -1.38
C VAL A 119 -12.99 -1.79 -1.51
N VAL A 120 -12.27 -0.69 -1.38
CA VAL A 120 -12.82 0.65 -1.62
C VAL A 120 -12.55 1.04 -3.06
N THR A 121 -13.59 1.38 -3.81
CA THR A 121 -13.52 1.68 -5.25
C THR A 121 -14.12 3.04 -5.59
N LYS A 122 -13.64 3.67 -6.66
CA LYS A 122 -14.13 4.95 -7.18
C LYS A 122 -14.62 4.76 -8.61
N HIS A 123 -15.82 5.27 -8.92
CA HIS A 123 -16.25 5.44 -10.31
C HIS A 123 -15.59 6.67 -10.91
N ARG A 124 -15.01 6.50 -12.11
CA ARG A 124 -14.59 7.62 -12.96
C ARG A 124 -15.83 8.13 -13.69
N LYS A 125 -16.44 9.19 -13.15
CA LYS A 125 -17.72 9.70 -13.66
C LYS A 125 -17.64 10.02 -15.15
N GLY A 126 -18.63 9.56 -15.91
CA GLY A 126 -18.69 9.72 -17.36
C GLY A 126 -17.94 8.65 -18.15
N HIS A 127 -17.13 7.80 -17.51
CA HIS A 127 -16.44 6.70 -18.17
C HIS A 127 -17.30 5.42 -18.22
N THR A 128 -17.22 4.75 -19.38
CA THR A 128 -17.81 3.43 -19.66
C THR A 128 -16.78 2.43 -20.21
N CYS A 129 -15.51 2.83 -20.29
CA CYS A 129 -14.37 2.00 -20.71
C CYS A 129 -14.03 0.88 -19.69
N PRO A 130 -13.13 -0.06 -20.04
CA PRO A 130 -12.65 -1.10 -19.13
C PRO A 130 -12.03 -0.61 -17.81
N ASN A 131 -11.68 0.68 -17.73
CA ASN A 131 -11.07 1.29 -16.53
C ASN A 131 -12.04 2.25 -15.81
N SER A 132 -13.35 2.03 -15.92
CA SER A 132 -14.37 2.95 -15.37
C SER A 132 -14.44 2.92 -13.84
N TRP A 133 -14.15 1.77 -13.25
CA TRP A 133 -13.98 1.62 -11.80
C TRP A 133 -12.51 1.41 -11.49
N ILE A 134 -12.02 2.09 -10.48
CA ILE A 134 -10.65 1.96 -10.00
C ILE A 134 -10.64 1.63 -8.50
N VAL A 135 -9.80 0.69 -8.09
CA VAL A 135 -9.58 0.38 -6.68
C VAL A 135 -8.75 1.49 -6.05
N VAL A 136 -9.21 2.02 -4.92
CA VAL A 136 -8.55 3.10 -4.16
C VAL A 136 -7.80 2.55 -2.96
N SER A 137 -8.38 1.56 -2.27
CA SER A 137 -7.78 0.92 -1.10
C SER A 137 -8.30 -0.50 -0.96
N ILE A 138 -7.46 -1.37 -0.39
CA ILE A 138 -7.79 -2.77 -0.09
C ILE A 138 -7.39 -3.00 1.37
N VAL A 139 -8.29 -3.58 2.16
CA VAL A 139 -8.03 -3.97 3.55
C VAL A 139 -8.28 -5.47 3.67
N ALA A 140 -7.22 -6.22 3.95
CA ALA A 140 -7.30 -7.61 4.37
C ALA A 140 -7.38 -7.67 5.89
N TRP A 141 -8.53 -8.08 6.43
CA TRP A 141 -8.77 -8.06 7.88
C TRP A 141 -7.90 -9.07 8.65
N GLU A 142 -7.50 -10.16 7.98
CA GLU A 142 -6.68 -11.25 8.52
C GLU A 142 -5.34 -11.30 7.78
N GLY A 143 -4.65 -10.15 7.71
CA GLY A 143 -3.46 -9.99 6.87
C GLY A 143 -2.18 -10.65 7.39
N VAL A 144 -2.02 -10.76 8.72
CA VAL A 144 -0.86 -11.38 9.39
C VAL A 144 -1.38 -12.36 10.43
N ARG A 145 -0.65 -13.46 10.65
CA ARG A 145 -0.97 -14.41 11.71
C ARG A 145 -1.04 -13.73 13.07
N GLY A 146 -2.02 -14.10 13.89
CA GLY A 146 -2.25 -13.47 15.19
C GLY A 146 -1.04 -13.54 16.13
N ASP A 147 -0.34 -14.69 16.16
CA ASP A 147 0.85 -14.87 17.00
C ASP A 147 2.02 -13.96 16.59
N LEU A 148 2.24 -13.80 15.28
CA LEU A 148 3.25 -12.88 14.76
C LEU A 148 2.84 -11.42 15.00
N ALA A 149 1.56 -11.08 14.89
CA ALA A 149 1.05 -9.74 15.17
C ALA A 149 1.24 -9.37 16.65
N ASP A 150 0.91 -10.29 17.57
CA ASP A 150 1.10 -10.12 19.02
C ASP A 150 2.58 -9.96 19.37
N TYR A 151 3.43 -10.86 18.89
CA TYR A 151 4.88 -10.77 19.08
C TYR A 151 5.43 -9.45 18.53
N SER A 152 4.99 -9.04 17.34
CA SER A 152 5.45 -7.80 16.70
C SER A 152 5.02 -6.57 17.48
N TYR A 153 3.80 -6.55 17.99
CA TYR A 153 3.30 -5.45 18.83
C TYR A 153 4.17 -5.29 20.06
N ASP A 154 4.41 -6.36 20.82
CA ASP A 154 5.19 -6.31 22.06
C ASP A 154 6.67 -5.97 21.80
N ASN A 155 7.26 -6.59 20.78
CA ASN A 155 8.65 -6.36 20.42
C ASN A 155 8.86 -4.92 19.92
N LEU A 156 8.03 -4.41 19.00
CA LEU A 156 8.17 -3.05 18.48
C LEU A 156 7.89 -2.00 19.56
N ARG A 157 6.81 -2.15 20.34
CA ARG A 157 6.50 -1.26 21.47
C ARG A 157 7.69 -1.14 22.41
N HIS A 158 8.29 -2.26 22.81
CA HIS A 158 9.43 -2.26 23.71
C HIS A 158 10.69 -1.67 23.06
N LYS A 159 11.07 -2.15 21.87
CA LYS A 159 12.33 -1.74 21.23
C LYS A 159 12.32 -0.27 20.83
N LEU A 160 11.23 0.22 20.23
CA LEU A 160 11.17 1.59 19.72
C LEU A 160 11.11 2.61 20.85
N ALA A 161 10.41 2.31 21.95
CA ALA A 161 10.38 3.19 23.12
C ALA A 161 11.74 3.33 23.82
N ASN A 162 12.51 2.24 23.91
CA ASN A 162 13.78 2.25 24.66
C ASN A 162 15.00 2.60 23.78
N PHE A 163 14.97 2.17 22.53
CA PHE A 163 16.14 2.15 21.65
C PHE A 163 15.91 2.81 20.29
N GLY A 164 14.67 3.20 19.97
CA GLY A 164 14.33 3.80 18.70
C GLY A 164 15.07 5.12 18.46
N LYS A 165 15.36 5.39 17.19
CA LYS A 165 15.75 6.73 16.72
C LYS A 165 14.60 7.24 15.87
N ASP A 166 13.87 8.21 16.41
CA ASP A 166 12.72 8.81 15.74
C ASP A 166 13.15 9.47 14.42
N THR A 167 12.27 9.36 13.43
CA THR A 167 12.40 9.99 12.13
C THR A 167 11.43 11.15 12.08
N GLN A 168 11.96 12.35 11.99
CA GLN A 168 11.14 13.55 11.81
C GLN A 168 10.53 13.56 10.40
N ARG A 169 9.22 13.72 10.31
CA ARG A 169 8.46 13.69 9.06
C ARG A 169 7.63 14.94 8.91
N GLN A 170 7.52 15.44 7.68
CA GLN A 170 6.68 16.61 7.38
C GLN A 170 5.21 16.39 7.74
N CYS A 171 4.71 15.15 7.61
CA CYS A 171 3.35 14.80 8.01
C CYS A 171 3.13 14.70 9.53
N GLY A 172 4.17 14.89 10.37
CA GLY A 172 4.04 14.85 11.83
C GLY A 172 3.35 16.07 12.43
N THR A 173 3.09 17.11 11.64
CA THR A 173 2.38 18.32 12.11
C THR A 173 1.56 18.96 10.99
N ASN A 174 0.67 19.87 11.34
CA ASN A 174 -0.12 20.63 10.38
C ASN A 174 0.77 21.59 9.59
N LYS A 175 0.28 22.10 8.45
CA LYS A 175 1.05 23.00 7.56
C LYS A 175 1.65 24.24 8.27
N PRO A 176 0.98 24.87 9.25
CA PRO A 176 1.59 25.96 10.03
C PRO A 176 2.61 25.53 11.09
N HIS A 177 2.79 24.23 11.34
CA HIS A 177 3.64 23.65 12.39
C HIS A 177 3.26 24.10 13.81
N THR A 178 1.95 24.23 14.09
CA THR A 178 1.42 24.74 15.37
C THR A 178 0.61 23.73 16.17
N CYS A 179 0.24 22.59 15.57
CA CYS A 179 -0.54 21.58 16.28
C CYS A 179 0.33 20.76 17.26
N VAL A 180 -0.32 20.21 18.28
CA VAL A 180 0.28 19.28 19.26
C VAL A 180 -0.32 17.88 19.13
N CYS A 181 -0.65 17.46 17.89
CA CYS A 181 -1.31 16.18 17.64
C CYS A 181 -0.49 14.95 18.04
N GLN A 182 0.82 15.09 18.16
CA GLN A 182 1.67 14.02 18.70
C GLN A 182 1.67 13.98 20.23
N GLY A 183 1.10 14.98 20.91
CA GLY A 183 1.25 15.18 22.35
C GLY A 183 2.31 16.22 22.70
N THR A 184 2.28 16.70 23.94
CA THR A 184 3.19 17.72 24.47
C THR A 184 4.33 17.15 25.30
N ASP A 185 4.23 15.88 25.72
CA ASP A 185 5.27 15.16 26.45
C ASP A 185 6.22 14.47 25.45
N ASN A 186 7.44 14.99 25.33
CA ASN A 186 8.45 14.46 24.41
C ASN A 186 8.82 12.99 24.65
N GLN A 187 8.57 12.43 25.84
CA GLN A 187 8.83 11.02 26.11
C GLN A 187 7.68 10.09 25.73
N ARG A 188 6.47 10.65 25.56
CA ARG A 188 5.24 9.90 25.25
C ARG A 188 4.61 10.31 23.93
N ALA A 189 5.21 11.25 23.23
CA ALA A 189 4.67 11.77 21.98
C ALA A 189 4.66 10.69 20.90
N GLY A 190 3.65 10.75 20.04
CA GLY A 190 3.55 9.93 18.83
C GLY A 190 4.81 10.09 17.96
N ALA A 191 5.35 8.97 17.49
CA ALA A 191 6.63 8.94 16.81
C ALA A 191 6.66 7.98 15.62
N SER A 192 7.56 8.25 14.67
CA SER A 192 7.81 7.39 13.51
C SER A 192 9.25 6.91 13.50
N PHE A 193 9.49 5.66 13.12
CA PHE A 193 10.81 5.03 13.10
C PHE A 193 11.01 4.33 11.75
N SER A 194 12.00 4.76 10.97
CA SER A 194 12.18 4.31 9.59
C SER A 194 13.38 3.37 9.45
N PHE A 195 13.16 2.20 8.89
CA PHE A 195 14.15 1.14 8.67
C PHE A 195 14.20 0.69 7.21
N GLY A 196 15.21 -0.07 6.85
CA GLY A 196 15.46 -0.50 5.48
C GLY A 196 16.06 0.61 4.62
N CYS A 197 15.91 0.43 3.30
CA CYS A 197 16.44 1.34 2.30
C CYS A 197 15.41 2.42 1.94
N SER A 198 15.89 3.63 1.72
CA SER A 198 15.11 4.75 1.18
C SER A 198 15.89 5.42 0.06
N TRP A 199 15.17 6.02 -0.87
CA TRP A 199 15.79 6.83 -1.92
C TRP A 199 16.36 8.12 -1.33
N SER A 200 17.51 8.57 -1.86
CA SER A 200 18.20 9.79 -1.48
C SER A 200 18.30 10.72 -2.68
N LEU A 201 17.74 11.93 -2.55
CA LEU A 201 17.86 12.99 -3.55
C LEU A 201 19.32 13.33 -3.88
N PHE A 202 20.21 13.29 -2.89
CA PHE A 202 21.62 13.69 -3.05
C PHE A 202 22.39 12.82 -4.04
N TYR A 203 22.02 11.56 -4.15
CA TYR A 203 22.71 10.60 -5.02
C TYR A 203 21.80 10.05 -6.12
N ASN A 204 20.51 10.37 -6.09
CA ASN A 204 19.48 9.75 -6.91
C ASN A 204 19.54 8.22 -6.90
N MET A 205 19.83 7.65 -5.72
CA MET A 205 19.98 6.21 -5.48
C MET A 205 19.67 5.91 -4.01
N CYS A 206 19.86 4.67 -3.57
CA CYS A 206 19.68 4.29 -2.17
C CYS A 206 20.53 5.17 -1.23
N LYS A 207 19.98 5.54 -0.05
CA LYS A 207 20.73 6.28 0.99
C LYS A 207 22.02 5.60 1.44
N TYR A 208 22.13 4.29 1.24
CA TYR A 208 23.30 3.48 1.59
C TYR A 208 24.27 3.25 0.42
N ALA A 209 24.07 3.86 -0.75
CA ALA A 209 24.86 3.53 -1.94
C ALA A 209 26.37 3.83 -1.82
N LYS A 210 26.78 4.65 -0.84
CA LYS A 210 28.19 4.92 -0.52
C LYS A 210 28.64 4.34 0.83
N SER A 211 27.81 3.53 1.45
CA SER A 211 28.07 2.95 2.77
C SER A 211 28.66 1.55 2.60
N PRO A 212 29.94 1.31 2.98
CA PRO A 212 30.55 -0.02 2.89
C PRO A 212 29.90 -1.00 3.88
N ASP A 213 29.55 -0.52 5.07
CA ASP A 213 28.86 -1.29 6.11
C ASP A 213 27.45 -0.74 6.32
N VAL A 214 26.45 -1.53 5.92
CA VAL A 214 25.04 -1.11 5.93
C VAL A 214 24.30 -1.76 7.09
N ASN A 215 23.82 -0.93 8.02
CA ASN A 215 22.85 -1.33 9.04
C ASN A 215 21.47 -0.73 8.74
N LYS A 216 20.58 -1.56 8.17
CA LYS A 216 19.22 -1.19 7.78
C LYS A 216 18.27 -1.03 8.97
N PHE A 217 18.60 -1.64 10.12
CA PHE A 217 17.74 -1.73 11.30
C PHE A 217 18.39 -1.07 12.52
N LYS A 218 19.16 -0.02 12.24
CA LYS A 218 19.97 0.69 13.24
C LYS A 218 19.10 1.27 14.36
N LEU A 219 19.46 0.96 15.59
CA LEU A 219 18.90 1.55 16.81
C LEU A 219 19.90 2.53 17.44
N ASN A 220 19.50 3.20 18.51
CA ASN A 220 20.37 4.14 19.23
C ASN A 220 21.54 3.40 19.96
N GLN A 221 22.47 4.16 20.54
CA GLN A 221 23.69 3.60 21.15
C GLN A 221 23.46 2.72 22.38
N LYS A 222 22.25 2.75 22.97
CA LYS A 222 21.91 1.89 24.12
C LYS A 222 21.52 0.47 23.68
N ALA A 223 21.18 0.27 22.40
CA ALA A 223 20.88 -1.05 21.86
C ALA A 223 22.13 -1.90 21.68
N THR A 224 21.99 -3.19 21.96
CA THR A 224 22.98 -4.21 21.59
C THR A 224 22.77 -4.68 20.15
N ALA A 225 23.77 -5.36 19.59
CA ALA A 225 23.63 -6.02 18.29
C ALA A 225 22.49 -7.06 18.27
N ALA A 226 22.22 -7.72 19.41
CA ALA A 226 21.11 -8.65 19.55
C ALA A 226 19.74 -7.94 19.49
N ASP A 227 19.64 -6.72 19.99
CA ASP A 227 18.42 -5.91 19.90
C ASP A 227 18.09 -5.53 18.47
N GLU A 228 19.10 -5.06 17.71
CA GLU A 228 18.96 -4.74 16.29
C GLU A 228 18.65 -6.00 15.48
N LYS A 229 19.28 -7.14 15.80
CA LYS A 229 19.01 -8.41 15.13
C LYS A 229 17.58 -8.91 15.35
N LYS A 230 17.07 -8.80 16.58
CA LYS A 230 15.69 -9.18 16.90
C LYS A 230 14.68 -8.29 16.20
N LEU A 231 14.96 -6.99 16.08
CA LEU A 231 14.14 -6.06 15.30
C LEU A 231 14.17 -6.39 13.79
N GLU A 232 15.37 -6.60 13.25
CA GLU A 232 15.55 -7.02 11.85
C GLU A 232 14.76 -8.29 11.58
N ASP A 233 14.96 -9.36 12.36
CA ASP A 233 14.33 -10.65 12.10
C ASP A 233 12.80 -10.54 12.16
N ASN A 234 12.26 -9.78 13.10
CA ASN A 234 10.83 -9.49 13.16
C ASN A 234 10.33 -8.83 11.87
N LEU A 235 10.95 -7.74 11.41
CA LEU A 235 10.50 -6.99 10.25
C LEU A 235 10.74 -7.74 8.93
N GLN A 236 11.80 -8.56 8.86
CA GLN A 236 12.07 -9.45 7.73
C GLN A 236 11.01 -10.56 7.64
N ILE A 237 10.60 -11.17 8.76
CA ILE A 237 9.53 -12.18 8.78
C ILE A 237 8.21 -11.55 8.33
N MET A 238 7.84 -10.39 8.90
CA MET A 238 6.63 -9.65 8.49
C MET A 238 6.61 -9.38 6.99
N ALA A 239 7.69 -8.83 6.44
CA ALA A 239 7.81 -8.57 5.00
C ALA A 239 7.69 -9.84 4.15
N THR A 240 8.18 -10.98 4.65
CA THR A 240 8.12 -12.27 3.97
C THR A 240 6.69 -12.82 3.93
N GLU A 241 5.99 -12.81 5.07
CA GLU A 241 4.62 -13.35 5.16
C GLU A 241 3.58 -12.48 4.43
N LEU A 242 3.81 -11.17 4.34
CA LEU A 242 2.90 -10.25 3.64
C LEU A 242 3.00 -10.32 2.13
N ALA A 243 4.16 -10.71 1.58
CA ALA A 243 4.40 -10.64 0.14
C ALA A 243 3.41 -11.48 -0.70
N PRO A 244 3.09 -12.74 -0.36
CA PRO A 244 2.08 -13.52 -1.08
C PRO A 244 0.68 -12.92 -1.02
N LEU A 245 0.28 -12.38 0.13
CA LEU A 245 -1.02 -11.71 0.27
C LEU A 245 -1.08 -10.47 -0.61
N TYR A 246 -0.03 -9.65 -0.62
CA TYR A 246 0.06 -8.48 -1.49
C TYR A 246 -0.04 -8.88 -2.98
N GLN A 247 0.65 -9.94 -3.39
CA GLN A 247 0.55 -10.49 -4.74
C GLN A 247 -0.88 -10.91 -5.08
N ALA A 248 -1.57 -11.60 -4.17
CA ALA A 248 -2.94 -12.06 -4.41
C ALA A 248 -3.94 -10.90 -4.56
N VAL A 249 -3.85 -9.89 -3.69
CA VAL A 249 -4.85 -8.81 -3.67
C VAL A 249 -4.55 -7.66 -4.64
N ALA A 250 -3.30 -7.45 -5.04
CA ALA A 250 -2.90 -6.38 -5.96
C ALA A 250 -1.71 -6.82 -6.86
N PRO A 251 -1.92 -7.81 -7.74
CA PRO A 251 -0.85 -8.46 -8.51
C PRO A 251 -0.07 -7.50 -9.40
N ASP A 252 -0.72 -6.54 -10.07
CA ASP A 252 -0.02 -5.60 -10.95
C ASP A 252 0.95 -4.71 -10.18
N SER A 253 0.48 -4.14 -9.06
CA SER A 253 1.32 -3.35 -8.15
C SER A 253 2.45 -4.16 -7.53
N TYR A 254 2.18 -5.40 -7.13
CA TYR A 254 3.20 -6.33 -6.65
C TYR A 254 4.27 -6.59 -7.72
N ASN A 255 3.85 -6.94 -8.94
CA ASN A 255 4.73 -7.23 -10.08
C ASN A 255 5.63 -6.05 -10.41
N ASN A 256 5.09 -4.82 -10.38
CA ASN A 256 5.88 -3.60 -10.55
C ASN A 256 6.97 -3.49 -9.47
N GLN A 257 6.65 -3.78 -8.21
CA GLN A 257 7.58 -3.71 -7.09
C GLN A 257 8.66 -4.80 -7.09
N VAL A 258 8.36 -5.99 -7.63
CA VAL A 258 9.33 -7.10 -7.69
C VAL A 258 10.14 -7.17 -8.98
N ALA A 259 9.85 -6.31 -9.98
CA ALA A 259 10.50 -6.32 -11.30
C ALA A 259 12.05 -6.30 -11.26
N PHE A 260 12.62 -5.69 -10.21
CA PHE A 260 14.07 -5.61 -9.96
C PHE A 260 14.49 -6.27 -8.63
N SER A 261 13.65 -7.12 -8.05
CA SER A 261 13.95 -7.72 -6.74
C SER A 261 15.18 -8.63 -6.76
N ASP A 262 15.46 -9.32 -7.88
CA ASP A 262 16.64 -10.17 -8.05
C ASP A 262 17.92 -9.37 -8.37
N GLU A 263 17.80 -8.22 -9.03
CA GLU A 263 18.93 -7.33 -9.36
C GLU A 263 19.34 -6.44 -8.19
N ALA A 264 18.38 -5.99 -7.39
CA ALA A 264 18.58 -5.03 -6.31
C ALA A 264 18.29 -5.65 -4.92
N GLN A 265 18.75 -6.87 -4.69
CA GLN A 265 18.44 -7.66 -3.48
C GLN A 265 18.82 -6.93 -2.18
N ASP A 266 19.95 -6.22 -2.18
CA ASP A 266 20.40 -5.43 -1.04
C ASP A 266 19.50 -4.24 -0.73
N CYS A 267 18.62 -3.83 -1.66
CA CYS A 267 17.60 -2.82 -1.43
C CYS A 267 16.23 -3.43 -1.19
N ARG A 268 16.14 -4.69 -0.77
CA ARG A 268 14.89 -5.35 -0.41
C ARG A 268 14.89 -5.84 1.04
N ILE A 269 13.69 -5.91 1.59
CA ILE A 269 13.36 -6.61 2.85
C ILE A 269 12.38 -7.74 2.54
N GLY A 270 12.34 -8.74 3.42
CA GLY A 270 11.78 -10.06 3.17
C GLY A 270 12.88 -11.08 2.80
N ARG A 271 12.52 -12.36 2.89
CA ARG A 271 13.37 -13.51 2.57
C ARG A 271 12.76 -14.28 1.40
N GLY A 272 13.60 -14.99 0.64
CA GLY A 272 13.16 -15.75 -0.53
C GLY A 272 12.92 -14.89 -1.79
N PRO A 273 12.36 -15.48 -2.85
CA PRO A 273 12.03 -14.78 -4.09
C PRO A 273 10.82 -13.85 -3.93
N GLY A 274 10.68 -12.88 -4.83
CA GLY A 274 9.49 -12.02 -4.88
C GLY A 274 9.38 -11.06 -3.68
N ARG A 275 10.41 -10.23 -3.49
CA ARG A 275 10.53 -9.26 -2.38
C ARG A 275 10.09 -7.85 -2.83
N PRO A 276 8.84 -7.42 -2.57
CA PRO A 276 8.32 -6.14 -3.09
C PRO A 276 8.72 -4.93 -2.25
N PHE A 277 9.21 -5.12 -1.02
CA PHE A 277 9.42 -4.04 -0.06
C PHE A 277 10.90 -3.64 0.02
N SER A 278 11.17 -2.33 0.17
CA SER A 278 12.54 -1.78 0.29
C SER A 278 12.81 -1.18 1.68
N GLY A 279 11.81 -0.49 2.23
CA GLY A 279 11.87 0.16 3.53
C GLY A 279 10.57 -0.05 4.30
N VAL A 280 10.64 0.09 5.61
CA VAL A 280 9.48 -0.03 6.50
C VAL A 280 9.53 1.10 7.52
N THR A 281 8.38 1.68 7.84
CA THR A 281 8.25 2.68 8.90
C THR A 281 7.28 2.16 9.94
N SER A 282 7.75 2.05 11.18
CA SER A 282 6.89 1.79 12.33
C SER A 282 6.42 3.14 12.88
N VAL A 283 5.11 3.34 12.93
CA VAL A 283 4.47 4.50 13.54
C VAL A 283 3.80 4.07 14.84
N VAL A 284 4.07 4.78 15.93
CA VAL A 284 3.54 4.46 17.27
C VAL A 284 2.79 5.70 17.77
N ASP A 285 1.48 5.59 17.93
CA ASP A 285 0.55 6.67 18.31
C ASP A 285 0.76 7.98 17.51
N PHE A 286 1.25 7.85 16.27
CA PHE A 286 1.67 8.98 15.44
C PHE A 286 0.52 9.49 14.58
N CYS A 287 0.19 10.77 14.71
CA CYS A 287 -0.79 11.44 13.86
C CYS A 287 -0.16 11.86 12.53
N ALA A 288 -0.35 11.06 11.47
CA ALA A 288 0.03 11.46 10.13
C ALA A 288 -1.00 12.45 9.55
N HIS A 289 -0.60 13.71 9.38
CA HIS A 289 -1.36 14.72 8.66
C HIS A 289 -1.51 14.34 7.18
N ALA A 290 -2.52 14.89 6.51
CA ALA A 290 -2.78 14.57 5.10
C ALA A 290 -1.54 14.81 4.23
N HIS A 291 -1.06 13.75 3.58
CA HIS A 291 0.15 13.79 2.76
C HIS A 291 0.09 12.74 1.65
N LYS A 292 1.05 12.82 0.74
CA LYS A 292 1.40 11.76 -0.21
C LYS A 292 2.87 11.43 -0.01
N ASP A 293 3.23 10.16 -0.03
CA ASP A 293 4.64 9.74 -0.06
C ASP A 293 5.22 9.95 -1.46
N VAL A 294 5.58 11.20 -1.77
CA VAL A 294 5.97 11.65 -3.12
C VAL A 294 7.22 11.00 -3.71
N HIS A 295 8.01 10.31 -2.87
CA HIS A 295 9.23 9.60 -3.28
C HIS A 295 9.05 8.08 -3.35
N ASN A 296 7.84 7.58 -3.13
CA ASN A 296 7.54 6.17 -3.40
C ASN A 296 7.61 5.92 -4.91
N MET A 297 7.88 4.67 -5.27
CA MET A 297 7.92 4.29 -6.68
C MET A 297 6.56 4.46 -7.33
N ASN A 298 6.57 4.86 -8.61
CA ASN A 298 5.37 4.95 -9.40
C ASN A 298 4.78 3.56 -9.66
N ALA A 299 3.45 3.50 -9.75
CA ALA A 299 2.68 2.28 -9.95
C ALA A 299 2.94 1.14 -8.93
N GLY A 300 3.48 1.47 -7.75
CA GLY A 300 3.52 0.60 -6.58
C GLY A 300 2.44 0.95 -5.56
N CYS A 301 2.46 0.26 -4.42
CA CYS A 301 1.53 0.44 -3.31
C CYS A 301 2.27 0.40 -1.97
N THR A 302 1.77 1.19 -1.01
CA THR A 302 2.18 1.06 0.38
C THR A 302 1.31 0.02 1.06
N VAL A 303 1.91 -1.03 1.61
CA VAL A 303 1.23 -2.00 2.48
C VAL A 303 1.38 -1.54 3.93
N VAL A 304 0.25 -1.40 4.64
CA VAL A 304 0.21 -1.01 6.05
C VAL A 304 -0.25 -2.20 6.88
N VAL A 305 0.52 -2.54 7.91
CA VAL A 305 0.10 -3.50 8.93
C VAL A 305 -0.26 -2.74 10.19
N THR A 306 -1.49 -2.94 10.66
CA THR A 306 -2.00 -2.33 11.88
C THR A 306 -1.87 -3.33 13.04
N LEU A 307 -1.14 -2.94 14.08
CA LEU A 307 -1.00 -3.70 15.32
C LEU A 307 -1.68 -2.91 16.44
N THR A 308 -2.76 -3.44 16.99
CA THR A 308 -3.56 -2.74 18.00
C THR A 308 -3.22 -3.17 19.42
N LYS A 309 -3.55 -2.30 20.39
CA LYS A 309 -3.52 -2.65 21.82
C LYS A 309 -4.46 -3.83 22.10
N PRO A 310 -4.19 -4.68 23.11
CA PRO A 310 -4.99 -5.86 23.41
C PRO A 310 -6.51 -5.61 23.55
N GLU A 311 -6.89 -4.46 24.12
CA GLU A 311 -8.28 -4.04 24.29
C GLU A 311 -9.03 -3.77 22.97
N ASN A 312 -8.31 -3.60 21.85
CA ASN A 312 -8.86 -3.37 20.51
C ASN A 312 -8.58 -4.55 19.56
N ARG A 313 -8.74 -5.79 20.05
CA ARG A 313 -8.54 -7.02 19.26
C ARG A 313 -9.79 -7.89 19.12
N MET A 314 -10.89 -7.51 19.77
CA MET A 314 -12.18 -8.21 19.65
C MET A 314 -13.08 -7.53 18.62
N ILE A 315 -13.59 -8.30 17.67
CA ILE A 315 -14.52 -7.81 16.65
C ILE A 315 -15.82 -7.36 17.31
N GLY A 316 -16.37 -6.23 16.85
CA GLY A 316 -17.61 -5.66 17.38
C GLY A 316 -17.48 -4.89 18.69
N VAL A 317 -16.32 -4.92 19.33
CA VAL A 317 -16.05 -4.16 20.56
C VAL A 317 -15.31 -2.88 20.22
N LYS A 318 -15.87 -1.74 20.61
CA LYS A 318 -15.24 -0.43 20.44
C LYS A 318 -14.32 -0.15 21.63
N PRO A 319 -13.01 0.10 21.41
CA PRO A 319 -12.13 0.52 22.48
C PRO A 319 -12.45 1.95 22.93
N HIS A 320 -11.89 2.35 24.06
CA HIS A 320 -11.97 3.75 24.53
C HIS A 320 -11.30 4.72 23.56
N ASP A 321 -10.22 4.29 22.90
CA ASP A 321 -9.47 5.09 21.93
C ASP A 321 -8.98 4.20 20.78
N GLU A 322 -8.97 4.75 19.57
CA GLU A 322 -8.54 4.08 18.35
C GLU A 322 -7.99 5.07 17.32
N GLN A 323 -7.03 4.62 16.52
CA GLN A 323 -6.52 5.41 15.40
C GLN A 323 -7.16 4.95 14.09
N LEU A 324 -7.61 5.91 13.29
CA LEU A 324 -8.23 5.66 11.98
C LEU A 324 -7.29 6.02 10.83
N HIS A 325 -7.28 5.20 9.79
CA HIS A 325 -6.70 5.57 8.50
C HIS A 325 -7.73 6.33 7.67
N VAL A 326 -7.42 7.56 7.26
CA VAL A 326 -8.40 8.47 6.64
C VAL A 326 -8.01 8.86 5.21
N LEU A 327 -8.91 8.61 4.27
CA LEU A 327 -8.85 9.17 2.92
C LEU A 327 -9.57 10.52 2.87
N SER A 328 -8.86 11.62 3.16
CA SER A 328 -9.46 12.95 3.43
C SER A 328 -10.22 13.59 2.26
N TYR A 329 -10.07 13.07 1.03
CA TYR A 329 -10.77 13.53 -0.17
C TYR A 329 -11.86 12.55 -0.64
N TYR A 330 -12.31 11.63 0.21
CA TYR A 330 -13.32 10.65 -0.16
C TYR A 330 -14.51 10.63 0.81
N ALA A 331 -15.66 10.26 0.29
CA ALA A 331 -16.87 9.97 1.05
C ALA A 331 -17.57 8.74 0.47
N PRO A 332 -18.26 7.93 1.30
CA PRO A 332 -19.03 6.78 0.82
C PRO A 332 -20.16 7.24 -0.10
N GLU A 333 -20.43 6.50 -1.18
CA GLU A 333 -21.61 6.74 -2.01
C GLU A 333 -22.93 6.42 -1.28
N SER A 334 -24.05 6.86 -1.86
CA SER A 334 -25.39 6.66 -1.29
C SER A 334 -25.96 5.26 -1.53
N THR A 335 -25.26 4.41 -2.28
CA THR A 335 -25.69 3.05 -2.60
C THR A 335 -24.56 2.07 -2.33
N ASP A 336 -24.91 0.84 -2.00
CA ASP A 336 -23.97 -0.25 -1.83
C ASP A 336 -23.41 -0.74 -3.18
N GLU A 337 -22.63 -1.83 -3.15
CA GLU A 337 -22.05 -2.41 -4.36
C GLU A 337 -23.09 -2.86 -5.40
N PHE A 338 -24.30 -3.23 -4.97
CA PHE A 338 -25.39 -3.68 -5.83
C PHE A 338 -26.31 -2.56 -6.30
N GLY A 339 -26.04 -1.31 -5.87
CA GLY A 339 -26.85 -0.15 -6.24
C GLY A 339 -28.05 0.10 -5.32
N SER A 340 -28.13 -0.58 -4.17
CA SER A 340 -29.20 -0.43 -3.19
C SER A 340 -28.90 0.68 -2.19
N GLN A 341 -29.82 1.64 -2.09
CA GLN A 341 -29.78 2.68 -1.03
C GLN A 341 -30.14 2.08 0.33
N ASP A 342 -31.14 1.20 0.37
CA ASP A 342 -31.59 0.57 1.61
C ASP A 342 -30.51 -0.29 2.25
N ALA A 343 -29.73 -1.02 1.44
CA ALA A 343 -28.59 -1.79 1.93
C ALA A 343 -27.44 -0.88 2.43
N GLN A 344 -27.24 0.29 1.79
CA GLN A 344 -26.29 1.28 2.29
C GLN A 344 -26.73 1.85 3.65
N LEU A 345 -28.03 2.13 3.82
CA LEU A 345 -28.61 2.57 5.08
C LEU A 345 -28.55 1.47 6.14
N GLU A 346 -28.71 0.20 5.76
CA GLU A 346 -28.56 -0.92 6.68
C GLU A 346 -27.15 -1.01 7.26
N LYS A 347 -26.11 -0.76 6.46
CA LYS A 347 -24.73 -0.66 6.96
C LYS A 347 -24.54 0.45 7.99
N ILE A 348 -25.31 1.54 7.87
CA ILE A 348 -25.33 2.61 8.88
C ILE A 348 -26.06 2.15 10.14
N ARG A 349 -27.23 1.54 9.99
CA ARG A 349 -28.03 1.02 11.12
C ARG A 349 -27.28 -0.03 11.93
N ASN A 350 -26.54 -0.91 11.27
CA ASN A 350 -25.78 -1.98 11.93
C ASN A 350 -24.35 -1.57 12.34
N GLY A 351 -23.91 -0.34 12.06
CA GLY A 351 -22.61 0.19 12.48
C GLY A 351 -21.40 -0.24 11.65
N SER A 352 -21.59 -1.02 10.57
CA SER A 352 -20.51 -1.36 9.64
C SER A 352 -20.08 -0.17 8.74
N LEU A 353 -20.89 0.89 8.70
CA LEU A 353 -20.55 2.22 8.20
C LEU A 353 -21.03 3.28 9.20
N GLU A 354 -20.11 3.90 9.93
CA GLU A 354 -20.46 4.93 10.90
C GLU A 354 -20.48 6.31 10.26
N VAL A 355 -21.41 7.16 10.70
CA VAL A 355 -21.47 8.58 10.40
C VAL A 355 -21.13 9.34 11.68
N LEU A 356 -20.07 10.15 11.64
CA LEU A 356 -19.53 10.87 12.81
C LEU A 356 -20.09 12.29 12.96
#